data_AF-A0AAJ0L9L9-F1
#
_entry.id   AF-A0AAJ0L9L9-F1
#
_cell.length_a   1.000
_cell.length_b   1.000
_cell.length_c   1.000
_cell.angle_alpha   90.00
_cell.angle_beta   90.00
_cell.angle_gamma   90.00
#
_symmetry.space_group_name_H-M   'P 1'
#
loop_
_entity.id
_entity.type
_entity.pdbx_description
1 polymer ?
#
loop_
_entity_poly.entity_id
_entity_poly.type
_entity_poly.pdbx_seq_one_letter_code
_entity_poly.pdbx_strand_id
1 'polypeptide(L)'
;MPFAADLASQLEQHDAIELDLSAVAEADVSLLQLVYAARRQAERDGKSLRLAMPVHDALAALLERAGFLTDIPSADQNFWFHGDLPR
;
A
#
# COMPACT_ATOMS: atom_id res chain seq x y z
N MET A 1 -5.25 12.42 14.30
CA MET A 1 -4.31 12.93 13.28
C MET A 1 -4.79 12.47 11.91
N PRO A 2 -4.63 13.26 10.84
CA PRO A 2 -4.90 12.78 9.49
C PRO A 2 -3.94 11.61 9.16
N PHE A 3 -4.46 10.55 8.54
CA PHE A 3 -3.72 9.31 8.28
C PHE A 3 -2.35 9.51 7.61
N ALA A 4 -2.24 10.43 6.66
CA ALA A 4 -0.98 10.75 5.99
C ALA A 4 0.13 11.25 6.93
N ALA A 5 -0.23 12.12 7.89
CA ALA A 5 0.74 12.66 8.83
C ALA A 5 1.20 11.59 9.84
N ASP A 6 0.29 10.71 10.24
CA ASP A 6 0.61 9.58 11.11
C ASP A 6 1.57 8.60 10.42
N LEU A 7 1.24 8.18 9.19
CA LEU A 7 2.09 7.28 8.40
C LEU A 7 3.49 7.88 8.15
N ALA A 8 3.59 9.17 7.83
CA ALA A 8 4.87 9.85 7.67
C ALA A 8 5.68 9.83 8.98
N SER A 9 5.05 10.10 10.12
CA SER A 9 5.72 10.08 11.42
C SER A 9 6.21 8.68 11.78
N GLN A 10 5.43 7.63 11.48
CA GLN A 10 5.87 6.25 11.66
C GLN A 10 7.09 5.94 10.78
N LEU A 11 7.09 6.40 9.52
CA LEU A 11 8.23 6.24 8.59
C LEU A 11 9.49 6.98 9.03
N GLU A 12 9.37 8.08 9.77
CA GLU A 12 10.52 8.76 10.37
C GLU A 12 11.10 7.95 11.53
N GLN A 13 10.24 7.36 12.36
CA GLN A 13 10.61 6.70 13.62
C GLN A 13 11.07 5.24 13.46
N HIS A 14 10.69 4.58 12.37
CA HIS A 14 10.93 3.15 12.17
C HIS A 14 11.58 2.86 10.81
N ASP A 15 12.47 1.87 10.76
CA ASP A 15 13.09 1.40 9.51
C ASP A 15 12.24 0.35 8.79
N ALA A 16 11.30 -0.27 9.51
CA ALA A 16 10.37 -1.25 8.97
C ALA A 16 8.98 -1.04 9.56
N ILE A 17 7.99 -0.92 8.68
CA ILE A 17 6.59 -0.76 9.03
C ILE A 17 5.77 -1.85 8.34
N GLU A 18 4.87 -2.44 9.11
CA GLU A 18 3.83 -3.31 8.62
C GLU A 18 2.48 -2.56 8.70
N LEU A 19 1.80 -2.44 7.56
CA LEU A 19 0.53 -1.74 7.42
C LEU A 19 -0.62 -2.73 7.29
N ASP A 20 -1.52 -2.74 8.26
CA ASP A 20 -2.74 -3.54 8.21
C ASP A 20 -3.89 -2.73 7.59
N LEU A 21 -4.40 -3.23 6.45
CA LEU A 21 -5.55 -2.65 5.75
C LEU A 21 -6.81 -3.52 5.85
N SER A 22 -6.80 -4.57 6.67
CA SER A 22 -7.90 -5.56 6.79
C SER A 22 -9.24 -4.96 7.24
N ALA A 23 -9.19 -3.88 8.02
CA ALA A 23 -10.37 -3.19 8.53
C ALA A 23 -10.92 -2.10 7.58
N VAL A 24 -10.29 -1.88 6.42
CA VAL A 24 -10.69 -0.83 5.48
C VAL A 24 -11.90 -1.29 4.66
N ALA A 25 -13.10 -0.94 5.11
CA ALA A 25 -14.32 -1.30 4.40
C ALA A 25 -14.54 -0.47 3.11
N GLU A 26 -14.21 0.83 3.17
CA GLU A 26 -14.35 1.76 2.04
C GLU A 26 -13.09 2.62 1.93
N ALA A 27 -12.66 2.86 0.70
CA ALA A 27 -11.53 3.70 0.38
C ALA A 27 -11.73 4.39 -0.97
N ASP A 28 -11.05 5.51 -1.14
CA ASP A 28 -10.93 6.19 -2.42
C ASP A 28 -9.50 6.01 -2.97
N VAL A 29 -9.29 6.48 -4.20
CA VAL A 29 -7.99 6.39 -4.88
C VAL A 29 -6.88 7.14 -4.13
N SER A 30 -7.20 8.13 -3.30
CA SER A 30 -6.20 8.89 -2.54
C SER A 30 -5.54 8.05 -1.44
N LEU A 31 -6.26 7.09 -0.85
CA LEU A 31 -5.67 6.12 0.06
C LEU A 31 -4.57 5.30 -0.64
N LEU A 32 -4.89 4.77 -1.83
CA LEU A 32 -3.94 3.96 -2.61
C LEU A 32 -2.71 4.79 -3.01
N GLN A 33 -2.93 6.02 -3.48
CA GLN A 33 -1.85 6.94 -3.84
C GLN A 33 -0.95 7.27 -2.65
N LEU A 34 -1.53 7.45 -1.47
CA LEU A 34 -0.78 7.74 -0.25
C LEU A 34 0.07 6.53 0.19
N VAL A 35 -0.50 5.33 0.19
CA VAL A 35 0.24 4.10 0.53
C VAL A 35 1.36 3.86 -0.49
N TYR A 36 1.10 4.09 -1.78
CA TYR A 36 2.10 3.98 -2.83
C TYR A 36 3.25 4.98 -2.66
N ALA A 37 2.91 6.25 -2.38
CA ALA A 37 3.89 7.30 -2.14
C ALA A 37 4.73 7.00 -0.89
N ALA A 38 4.09 6.56 0.20
CA ALA A 38 4.76 6.18 1.43
C ALA A 38 5.73 5.00 1.22
N ARG A 39 5.33 3.99 0.45
CA ARG A 39 6.19 2.86 0.07
C ARG A 39 7.43 3.32 -0.68
N ARG A 40 7.25 4.17 -1.71
CA ARG A 40 8.37 4.71 -2.48
C ARG A 40 9.27 5.61 -1.64
N GLN A 41 8.71 6.38 -0.70
CA GLN A 41 9.50 7.19 0.22
C GLN A 41 10.36 6.29 1.12
N ALA A 42 9.78 5.24 1.70
CA ALA A 42 10.50 4.26 2.51
C ALA A 42 11.67 3.66 1.72
N GLU A 43 11.43 3.20 0.48
CA GLU A 43 12.47 2.62 -0.38
C GLU A 43 13.62 3.60 -0.67
N ARG A 44 13.29 4.87 -0.95
CA ARG A 44 14.30 5.92 -1.20
C ARG A 44 15.17 6.20 0.02
N ASP A 45 14.60 6.05 1.21
CA ASP A 45 15.28 6.27 2.49
C ASP A 45 15.98 5.00 3.01
N GLY A 46 15.97 3.90 2.24
CA GLY A 46 16.54 2.61 2.66
C GLY A 46 15.72 1.87 3.72
N LYS A 47 14.46 2.28 3.91
CA LYS A 47 13.47 1.71 4.84
C LYS A 47 12.49 0.80 4.12
N SER A 48 11.62 0.14 4.87
CA SER A 48 10.61 -0.76 4.31
C SER A 48 9.21 -0.47 4.84
N LEU A 49 8.24 -0.49 3.92
CA LEU A 49 6.81 -0.52 4.21
C LEU A 49 6.23 -1.76 3.52
N ARG A 50 5.55 -2.62 4.27
CA ARG A 50 4.91 -3.83 3.76
C ARG A 50 3.46 -3.90 4.25
N LEU A 51 2.60 -4.60 3.51
CA LEU A 51 1.26 -4.90 4.00
C LEU A 51 1.29 -6.13 4.90
N ALA A 52 0.55 -6.10 6.02
CA ALA A 52 0.40 -7.23 6.93
C ALA A 52 -0.22 -8.46 6.24
N MET A 53 -1.14 -8.20 5.32
CA MET A 53 -1.83 -9.19 4.50
C MET A 53 -2.00 -8.64 3.08
N PRO A 54 -2.19 -9.49 2.06
CA PRO A 54 -2.60 -9.02 0.75
C PRO A 54 -3.91 -8.22 0.84
N VAL A 55 -4.10 -7.28 -0.06
CA VAL A 55 -5.34 -6.50 -0.11
C VAL A 55 -6.55 -7.41 -0.33
N HIS A 56 -7.64 -7.13 0.37
CA HIS A 56 -8.91 -7.82 0.18
C HIS A 56 -9.67 -7.28 -1.05
N ASP A 57 -10.73 -7.99 -1.44
CA ASP A 57 -11.46 -7.78 -2.70
C ASP A 57 -11.88 -6.34 -2.97
N ALA A 58 -12.38 -5.62 -1.96
CA ALA A 58 -12.80 -4.22 -2.13
C ALA A 58 -11.63 -3.29 -2.53
N LEU A 59 -10.45 -3.47 -1.91
CA LEU A 59 -9.25 -2.71 -2.27
C LEU A 59 -8.65 -3.19 -3.61
N ALA A 60 -8.72 -4.49 -3.90
CA ALA A 60 -8.31 -5.04 -5.20
C ALA A 60 -9.15 -4.45 -6.36
N ALA A 61 -10.48 -4.40 -6.20
CA ALA A 61 -11.38 -3.79 -7.17
C ALA A 61 -11.17 -2.26 -7.30
N LEU A 62 -10.68 -1.60 -6.25
CA LEU A 62 -10.31 -0.19 -6.31
C LEU A 62 -8.99 0.01 -7.08
N LEU A 63 -7.97 -0.84 -6.83
CA LEU A 63 -6.72 -0.84 -7.58
C LEU A 63 -6.96 -1.05 -9.09
N GLU A 64 -7.84 -1.99 -9.44
CA GLU A 64 -8.21 -2.29 -10.82
C GLU A 64 -8.86 -1.08 -11.51
N ARG A 65 -9.96 -0.55 -10.94
CA ARG A 65 -10.68 0.59 -11.54
C ARG A 65 -9.83 1.87 -11.60
N ALA A 66 -8.86 2.00 -10.69
CA ALA A 66 -7.94 3.13 -10.65
C ALA A 66 -6.73 2.94 -11.61
N GLY A 67 -6.64 1.81 -12.31
CA GLY A 67 -5.59 1.54 -13.29
C GLY A 67 -4.23 1.14 -12.70
N PHE A 68 -4.16 0.82 -11.40
CA PHE A 68 -2.92 0.39 -10.75
C PHE A 68 -2.49 -1.03 -11.16
N LEU A 69 -3.41 -1.82 -11.72
CA LEU A 69 -3.14 -3.21 -12.15
C LEU A 69 -2.74 -3.32 -13.63
N THR A 70 -2.84 -2.23 -14.41
CA THR A 70 -2.43 -2.21 -15.81
C THR A 70 -0.92 -2.25 -15.93
N ASP A 71 -0.37 -3.24 -16.63
CA ASP A 71 1.08 -3.47 -16.77
C ASP A 71 1.83 -3.44 -15.42
N ILE A 72 1.21 -4.02 -14.38
CA ILE A 72 1.68 -3.95 -13.01
C ILE A 72 3.14 -4.46 -12.87
N PRO A 73 4.06 -3.62 -12.34
CA PRO A 73 5.41 -4.07 -12.03
C PRO A 73 5.41 -5.19 -10.98
N SER A 74 6.31 -6.17 -11.08
CA SER A 74 6.39 -7.26 -10.10
C SER A 74 6.56 -6.79 -8.66
N ALA A 75 7.22 -5.65 -8.44
CA ALA A 75 7.34 -5.05 -7.11
C ALA A 75 5.99 -4.59 -6.55
N ASP A 76 5.13 -4.02 -7.39
CA ASP A 76 3.79 -3.58 -7.00
C ASP A 76 2.87 -4.79 -6.80
N GLN A 77 2.96 -5.81 -7.66
CA GLN A 77 2.26 -7.08 -7.46
C GLN A 77 2.65 -7.73 -6.13
N ASN A 78 3.95 -7.82 -5.83
CA ASN A 78 4.44 -8.38 -4.57
C ASN A 78 3.98 -7.56 -3.36
N PHE A 79 3.91 -6.24 -3.48
CA PHE A 79 3.47 -5.39 -2.38
C PHE A 79 1.98 -5.56 -2.08
N TRP A 80 1.12 -5.44 -3.10
CA TRP A 80 -0.33 -5.47 -2.90
C TRP A 80 -0.87 -6.87 -2.63
N PHE A 81 -0.28 -7.89 -3.26
CA PHE A 81 -0.85 -9.25 -3.30
C PHE A 81 0.11 -10.34 -2.80
N HIS A 82 1.27 -9.96 -2.26
CA HIS A 82 2.29 -10.91 -1.80
C HIS A 82 2.73 -11.93 -2.86
N GLY A 83 2.58 -11.56 -4.15
CA GLY A 83 3.01 -12.33 -5.31
C GLY A 83 1.86 -12.95 -6.11
N ASP A 84 0.69 -13.18 -5.52
CA ASP A 84 -0.43 -13.86 -6.18
C ASP A 84 -1.54 -12.89 -6.56
N LEU A 85 -1.62 -12.51 -7.84
CA LEU A 85 -2.74 -11.68 -8.30
C LEU A 85 -4.08 -12.38 -8.01
N PRO A 86 -5.11 -11.65 -7.56
CA PRO A 86 -6.44 -12.21 -7.38
C PRO A 86 -6.94 -12.77 -8.72
N ARG A 87 -7.52 -13.97 -8.68
CA ARG A 87 -8.06 -14.67 -9.85
C ARG A 87 -9.42 -14.15 -10.26
#